data_AF-A0AAJ1WET2-F1
#
_entry.id   AF-A0AAJ1WET2-F1
#
_cell.length_a   1.000
_cell.length_b   1.000
_cell.length_c   1.000
_cell.angle_alpha   90.00
_cell.angle_beta   90.00
_cell.angle_gamma   90.00
#
_symmetry.space_group_name_H-M   'P 1'
#
loop_
_entity.id
_entity.type
_entity.pdbx_description
1 polymer ?
#
loop_
_entity_poly.entity_id
_entity_poly.type
_entity_poly.pdbx_seq_one_letter_code
_entity_poly.pdbx_strand_id
1 'polypeptide(L)'
;MANSQFDLFLHEATYADQASESSLDRDRLFGLYTSWCFVNEQPAGTESSFWAAMKHRVSARRNGLRMKGPAAADYIMTSYPRLV
;
A
#
# COMPACT_ATOMS: atom_id res chain seq x y z
N MET A 1 -14.37 0.88 16.76
CA MET A 1 -14.58 0.57 15.33
C MET A 1 -13.47 -0.36 14.89
N ALA A 2 -13.78 -1.49 14.26
CA ALA A 2 -12.76 -2.40 13.76
C ALA A 2 -12.08 -1.76 12.54
N ASN A 3 -10.96 -1.07 12.77
CA ASN A 3 -10.10 -0.64 11.67
C ASN A 3 -9.68 -1.92 10.94
N SER A 4 -10.15 -2.12 9.71
CA SER A 4 -9.73 -3.28 8.93
C SER A 4 -8.22 -3.17 8.70
N GLN A 5 -7.52 -4.30 8.54
CA GLN A 5 -6.08 -4.30 8.21
C GLN A 5 -5.76 -3.38 7.02
N PHE A 6 -6.71 -3.23 6.08
CA PHE A 6 -6.62 -2.30 4.95
C PHE A 6 -6.63 -0.83 5.34
N ASP A 7 -7.44 -0.43 6.34
CA ASP A 7 -7.48 0.95 6.83
C ASP A 7 -6.21 1.30 7.63
N LEU A 8 -5.69 0.35 8.41
CA LEU A 8 -4.40 0.50 9.10
C LEU A 8 -3.26 0.61 8.09
N PHE A 9 -3.19 -0.31 7.12
CA PHE A 9 -2.27 -0.23 5.99
C PHE A 9 -2.34 1.13 5.29
N LEU A 10 -3.55 1.58 4.95
CA LEU A 10 -3.72 2.86 4.27
C LEU A 10 -3.26 4.04 5.14
N HIS A 11 -3.44 3.97 6.46
CA HIS A 11 -3.06 5.03 7.38
C HIS A 11 -1.54 5.05 7.67
N GLU A 12 -0.91 3.88 7.77
CA GLU A 12 0.50 3.74 8.12
C GLU A 12 1.42 3.74 6.91
N ALA A 13 1.11 2.94 5.90
CA ALA A 13 1.95 2.75 4.72
C ALA A 13 1.60 3.71 3.58
N THR A 14 0.41 4.33 3.59
CA THR A 14 0.03 5.28 2.54
C THR A 14 -0.49 6.60 3.10
N TYR A 15 -0.65 7.59 2.23
CA TYR A 15 -1.46 8.76 2.53
C TYR A 15 -2.09 9.30 1.26
N ALA A 16 -3.26 9.92 1.41
CA ALA A 16 -3.91 10.63 0.33
C ALA A 16 -3.24 12.00 0.15
N ASP A 17 -2.56 12.17 -0.98
CA ASP A 17 -1.99 13.42 -1.44
C ASP A 17 -2.81 13.93 -2.62
N GLN A 18 -3.86 14.72 -2.34
CA GLN A 18 -4.71 15.30 -3.39
C GLN A 18 -3.96 16.31 -4.29
N ALA A 19 -2.80 16.79 -3.85
CA ALA A 19 -1.95 17.70 -4.61
C ALA A 19 -1.07 16.98 -5.63
N SER A 20 -0.84 15.66 -5.48
CA SER A 20 -0.03 14.90 -6.43
C SER A 20 -0.88 14.32 -7.55
N GLU A 21 -0.50 14.63 -8.79
CA GLU A 21 -1.01 13.94 -9.98
C GLU A 21 -0.41 12.52 -10.14
N SER A 22 0.61 12.20 -9.35
CA SER A 22 1.25 10.87 -9.36
C SER A 22 0.40 9.86 -8.59
N SER A 23 -0.03 8.81 -9.29
CA SER A 23 -0.80 7.70 -8.73
C SER A 23 0.13 6.52 -8.43
N LEU A 24 -0.07 5.85 -7.29
CA LEU A 24 0.51 4.54 -7.07
C LEU A 24 -0.11 3.52 -8.03
N ASP A 25 0.75 2.84 -8.80
CA ASP A 25 0.33 1.72 -9.63
C ASP A 25 -0.19 0.56 -8.76
N ARG A 26 -1.04 -0.28 -9.34
CA ARG A 26 -1.62 -1.42 -8.64
C ARG A 26 -0.56 -2.37 -8.15
N ASP A 27 0.43 -2.66 -8.98
CA ASP A 27 1.52 -3.56 -8.64
C ASP A 27 2.31 -3.06 -7.42
N ARG A 28 2.67 -1.77 -7.42
CA ARG A 28 3.37 -1.13 -6.29
C ARG A 28 2.53 -1.11 -5.01
N LEU A 29 1.23 -0.89 -5.13
CA LEU A 29 0.32 -0.84 -3.99
C LEU A 29 0.21 -2.21 -3.32
N PHE A 30 0.12 -3.29 -4.11
CA PHE A 30 0.08 -4.65 -3.59
C PHE A 30 1.43 -5.06 -2.99
N GLY A 31 2.54 -4.71 -3.64
CA GLY A 31 3.88 -4.93 -3.10
C GLY A 31 4.15 -4.18 -1.78
N LEU A 32 3.62 -2.95 -1.65
CA LEU A 32 3.68 -2.23 -0.38
C LEU A 32 2.85 -2.92 0.71
N TYR A 33 1.70 -3.46 0.35
CA TYR A 33 0.83 -4.18 1.27
C TYR A 33 1.46 -5.47 1.78
N THR A 34 2.13 -6.24 0.91
CA THR A 34 2.87 -7.44 1.34
C THR A 34 4.03 -7.08 2.28
N SER A 35 4.80 -6.04 1.98
CA SER A 35 5.83 -5.52 2.91
C SER A 35 5.22 -5.06 4.24
N TRP A 36 4.12 -4.31 4.24
CA TRP A 36 3.44 -3.89 5.47
C TRP A 36 2.92 -5.09 6.27
N CYS A 37 2.36 -6.10 5.61
CA CYS A 37 1.92 -7.34 6.24
C CYS A 37 3.10 -8.08 6.91
N PHE A 38 4.26 -8.13 6.25
CA PHE A 38 5.46 -8.74 6.83
C PHE A 38 5.94 -7.98 8.07
N VAL A 39 6.01 -6.64 8.01
CA VAL A 39 6.44 -5.79 9.12
C VAL A 39 5.48 -5.84 10.31
N ASN A 40 4.18 -5.95 10.06
CA ASN A 40 3.14 -5.97 11.11
C ASN A 40 2.70 -7.38 11.51
N GLU A 41 3.41 -8.41 11.01
CA GLU A 41 3.10 -9.82 11.24
C GLU A 41 1.63 -10.17 10.91
N GLN A 42 1.06 -9.50 9.91
CA GLN A 42 -0.31 -9.68 9.45
C GLN A 42 -0.38 -10.68 8.29
N PRO A 43 -1.44 -11.51 8.21
CA PRO A 43 -1.63 -12.41 7.09
C PRO A 43 -1.93 -11.62 5.81
N ALA A 44 -1.04 -11.74 4.82
CA ALA A 44 -1.26 -11.19 3.49
C ALA A 44 -2.40 -11.96 2.80
N GLY A 45 -3.53 -11.29 2.62
CA GLY A 45 -4.66 -11.78 1.83
C GLY A 45 -4.33 -11.88 0.34
N THR A 46 -5.21 -12.54 -0.42
CA THR A 46 -5.09 -12.62 -1.89
C THR A 46 -5.27 -11.25 -2.53
N GLU A 47 -4.59 -11.06 -3.67
CA GLU A 47 -4.65 -9.81 -4.43
C GLU A 47 -6.09 -9.41 -4.79
N SER A 48 -6.94 -10.38 -5.14
CA SER A 48 -8.37 -10.17 -5.42
C SER A 48 -9.14 -9.62 -4.21
N SER A 49 -8.88 -10.15 -3.01
CA SER A 49 -9.54 -9.70 -1.78
C SER A 49 -9.08 -8.30 -1.40
N PHE A 50 -7.78 -8.03 -1.54
CA PHE A 50 -7.20 -6.70 -1.37
C PHE A 50 -7.83 -5.70 -2.34
N TRP A 51 -7.89 -5.98 -3.63
CA TRP A 51 -8.49 -5.07 -4.61
C TRP A 51 -9.99 -4.87 -4.40
N ALA A 52 -10.73 -5.90 -4.00
CA ALA A 52 -12.14 -5.76 -3.64
C ALA A 52 -12.32 -4.78 -2.47
N ALA A 53 -11.47 -4.88 -1.44
CA ALA A 53 -11.48 -3.97 -0.30
C ALA A 53 -11.00 -2.56 -0.66
N MET A 54 -10.04 -2.43 -1.57
CA MET A 54 -9.45 -1.17 -2.01
C MET A 54 -10.35 -0.43 -3.00
N LYS A 55 -11.18 -1.12 -3.79
CA LYS A 55 -12.13 -0.49 -4.74
C LYS A 55 -13.07 0.50 -4.04
N HIS A 56 -13.42 0.25 -2.79
CA HIS A 56 -14.27 1.12 -1.99
C HIS A 56 -13.50 2.23 -1.25
N ARG A 57 -12.18 2.08 -1.09
CA ARG A 57 -11.32 2.99 -0.32
C ARG A 57 -10.47 3.91 -1.20
N VAL A 58 -10.16 3.47 -2.42
CA VAL A 58 -9.28 4.18 -3.33
C VAL A 58 -9.88 4.26 -4.73
N SER A 59 -10.02 5.49 -5.20
CA SER A 59 -10.63 5.85 -6.48
C SER A 59 -9.74 5.54 -7.68
N ALA A 60 -10.01 4.42 -8.38
CA ALA A 60 -9.24 3.88 -9.52
C ALA A 60 -8.81 4.89 -10.63
N ARG A 61 -9.43 6.07 -10.69
CA ARG A 61 -9.12 7.13 -11.66
C ARG A 61 -8.05 8.13 -11.18
N ARG A 62 -7.96 8.40 -9.88
CA ARG A 62 -6.98 9.30 -9.23
C ARG A 62 -6.90 8.93 -7.76
N ASN A 63 -6.05 7.96 -7.45
CA ASN A 63 -5.89 7.51 -6.08
C ASN A 63 -5.16 8.57 -5.23
N GLY A 64 -4.33 9.43 -5.83
CA GLY A 64 -3.50 10.41 -5.10
C GLY A 64 -2.67 9.78 -3.99
N LEU A 65 -2.56 8.45 -3.96
CA LEU A 65 -1.92 7.74 -2.87
C LEU A 65 -0.42 7.82 -3.06
N ARG A 66 0.27 8.19 -1.99
CA ARG A 66 1.71 8.08 -1.89
C ARG A 66 2.11 7.08 -0.82
N MET A 67 3.25 6.46 -1.06
CA MET A 67 3.87 5.51 -0.12
C MET A 67 4.53 6.34 0.98
N LYS A 68 4.34 5.94 2.23
CA LYS A 68 5.04 6.51 3.38
C LYS A 68 5.37 5.43 4.40
N GLY A 69 6.17 5.80 5.38
CA GLY A 69 6.44 4.95 6.54
C GLY A 69 7.40 3.78 6.25
N PRO A 70 7.59 2.90 7.25
CA PRO A 70 8.60 1.84 7.21
C PRO A 70 8.33 0.81 6.12
N ALA A 71 7.06 0.52 5.81
CA ALA A 71 6.69 -0.39 4.72
C ALA A 71 7.14 0.14 3.35
N ALA A 72 7.12 1.47 3.14
CA ALA A 72 7.60 2.06 1.88
C ALA A 72 9.12 1.91 1.74
N ALA A 73 9.86 2.10 2.84
CA ALA A 73 11.30 1.86 2.86
C ALA A 73 11.63 0.38 2.61
N ASP A 74 10.91 -0.54 3.25
CA ASP A 74 11.05 -1.98 3.05
C ASP A 74 10.73 -2.38 1.60
N TYR A 75 9.66 -1.84 1.02
CA TYR A 75 9.32 -2.09 -0.38
C TYR A 75 10.40 -1.60 -1.35
N ILE A 76 11.01 -0.43 -1.08
CA ILE A 76 12.13 0.08 -1.87
C ILE A 76 13.34 -0.85 -1.74
N MET A 77 13.67 -1.30 -0.52
CA MET A 77 14.77 -2.24 -0.27
C MET A 77 14.54 -3.60 -0.95
N THR A 78 13.31 -4.12 -0.88
CA THR A 78 12.91 -5.41 -1.47
C THR A 78 12.79 -5.35 -2.99
N SER A 79 12.27 -4.26 -3.54
CA SER A 79 12.06 -4.12 -5.00
C SER A 79 13.29 -3.62 -5.75
N TYR A 80 14.24 -2.96 -5.07
CA TYR A 80 15.53 -2.57 -5.64
C TYR A 80 16.70 -3.28 -4.95
N PRO A 81 16.87 -4.61 -5.14
CA PRO A 81 17.98 -5.35 -4.54
C PRO A 81 19.34 -5.07 -5.19
N ARG A 82 19.49 -4.07 -6.08
CA ARG A 82 20.76 -3.73 -6.72
C ARG A 82 20.98 -2.23 -6.89
N LEU A 83 21.65 -1.65 -5.91
CA LEU A 83 22.67 -0.63 -6.17
C LEU A 83 23.94 -1.06 -5.43
N VAL A 84 24.57 -2.13 -5.92
CA VAL A 84 25.95 -2.53 -5.60
C VAL A 84 26.74 -2.70 -6.88
#